data_AF-A0A529VLM1-F1
#
_entry.id   AF-A0A529VLM1-F1
#
_cell.length_a   1.000
_cell.length_b   1.000
_cell.length_c   1.000
_cell.angle_alpha   90.00
_cell.angle_beta   90.00
_cell.angle_gamma   90.00
#
_symmetry.space_group_name_H-M   'P 1'
#
loop_
_entity.id
_entity.type
_entity.pdbx_description
1 polymer ?
#
loop_
_entity_poly.entity_id
_entity_poly.type
_entity_poly.pdbx_seq_one_letter_code
_entity_poly.pdbx_strand_id
1 'polypeptide(L)'
;MHEDEGSTPDKLQAMLDVIARSEPSSGEADVGRMQADAIKAANVLIEFYADAALERAKLIERRSPQSHFARMVTAEVGRRGRLPPRS
;
A
#
# COMPACT_ATOMS: atom_id res chain seq x y z
N MET A 1 -34.83 -0.24 -44.04
CA MET A 1 -33.69 0.69 -44.05
C MET A 1 -33.72 1.46 -42.74
N HIS A 2 -32.85 1.11 -41.80
CA HIS A 2 -32.16 2.02 -40.87
C HIS A 2 -31.01 1.21 -40.31
N GLU A 3 -30.03 1.06 -41.19
CA GLU A 3 -28.67 0.71 -40.82
C GLU A 3 -28.11 1.90 -40.04
N ASP A 4 -27.59 1.56 -38.87
CA ASP A 4 -26.32 2.01 -38.34
C ASP A 4 -26.06 3.40 -37.75
N GLU A 5 -25.25 3.32 -36.71
CA GLU A 5 -24.15 4.23 -36.39
C GLU A 5 -24.44 5.73 -36.29
N GLY A 6 -24.87 6.11 -35.10
CA GLY A 6 -24.52 7.40 -34.53
C GLY A 6 -24.34 7.25 -33.03
N SER A 7 -23.23 6.64 -32.60
CA SER A 7 -22.81 6.72 -31.20
C SER A 7 -22.59 8.20 -30.88
N THR A 8 -23.64 8.86 -30.38
CA THR A 8 -23.63 10.30 -30.13
C THR A 8 -22.47 10.63 -29.20
N PRO A 9 -21.77 11.76 -29.42
CA PRO A 9 -20.70 12.20 -28.53
C PRO A 9 -21.15 12.28 -27.06
N ASP A 10 -22.45 12.47 -26.82
CA ASP A 10 -23.08 12.43 -25.50
C ASP A 10 -22.96 11.09 -24.78
N LYS A 11 -23.08 9.96 -25.50
CA LYS A 11 -22.99 8.64 -24.86
C LYS A 11 -21.56 8.30 -24.48
N LEU A 12 -20.59 8.70 -25.32
CA LEU A 12 -19.16 8.60 -25.00
C LEU A 12 -18.80 9.51 -23.82
N GLN A 13 -19.30 10.74 -23.80
CA GLN A 13 -19.08 11.67 -22.69
C GLN A 13 -19.70 11.16 -21.40
N ALA A 14 -20.91 10.60 -21.44
CA ALA A 14 -21.54 9.99 -20.27
C ALA A 14 -20.75 8.77 -19.75
N MET A 15 -20.20 7.94 -20.63
CA MET A 15 -19.33 6.83 -20.22
C MET A 15 -18.02 7.34 -19.60
N LEU A 16 -17.41 8.38 -20.17
CA LEU A 16 -16.20 9.00 -19.62
C LEU A 16 -16.46 9.65 -18.25
N ASP A 17 -17.60 10.32 -18.07
CA ASP A 17 -18.00 10.89 -16.78
C ASP A 17 -18.26 9.80 -15.73
N VAL A 18 -18.85 8.67 -16.13
CA VAL A 18 -19.02 7.51 -15.25
C VAL A 18 -17.67 6.92 -14.88
N ILE A 19 -16.72 6.81 -15.80
CA ILE A 19 -15.36 6.32 -15.51
C ILE A 19 -14.61 7.32 -14.62
N ALA A 20 -14.72 8.63 -14.88
CA ALA A 20 -14.11 9.68 -14.06
C ALA A 20 -14.69 9.73 -12.64
N ARG A 21 -15.99 9.42 -12.48
CA ARG A 21 -16.63 9.25 -11.16
C ARG A 21 -16.36 7.89 -10.52
N SER A 22 -16.02 6.90 -11.33
CA SER A 22 -15.68 5.53 -10.91
C SER A 22 -14.17 5.32 -10.85
N GLU A 23 -13.36 6.38 -10.98
CA GLU A 23 -11.95 6.29 -10.61
C GLU A 23 -11.95 5.73 -9.19
N PRO A 24 -11.35 4.54 -8.97
CA PRO A 24 -11.17 4.08 -7.61
C PRO A 24 -10.36 5.17 -6.96
N SER A 25 -10.93 5.82 -5.94
CA SER A 25 -10.21 6.76 -5.08
C SER A 25 -8.89 6.11 -4.72
N SER A 26 -7.86 6.46 -5.48
CA SER A 26 -6.51 5.95 -5.35
C SER A 26 -5.89 6.82 -4.27
N GLY A 27 -6.39 6.67 -3.05
CA GLY A 27 -6.14 7.66 -2.01
C GLY A 27 -6.28 7.17 -0.58
N GLU A 28 -7.12 6.16 -0.31
CA GLU A 28 -7.29 5.64 1.05
C GLU A 28 -7.48 4.13 0.98
N ALA A 29 -6.42 3.40 0.59
CA ALA A 29 -6.27 2.07 1.16
C ALA A 29 -6.31 2.28 2.68
N ASP A 30 -7.38 1.83 3.33
CA ASP A 30 -7.66 2.06 4.74
C ASP A 30 -6.38 1.85 5.53
N VAL A 31 -5.83 2.97 6.04
CA VAL A 31 -4.53 2.98 6.73
C VAL A 31 -4.56 1.98 7.89
N GLY A 32 -5.73 1.76 8.50
CA GLY A 32 -5.94 0.73 9.51
C GLY A 32 -5.77 -0.68 8.96
N ARG A 33 -6.34 -0.98 7.79
CA ARG A 33 -6.14 -2.27 7.11
C ARG A 33 -4.68 -2.49 6.72
N MET A 34 -4.01 -1.46 6.21
CA MET A 34 -2.59 -1.54 5.87
C MET A 34 -1.70 -1.77 7.09
N GLN A 35 -2.00 -1.10 8.21
CA GLN A 35 -1.29 -1.31 9.47
C GLN A 35 -1.51 -2.74 9.99
N ALA A 36 -2.73 -3.26 9.91
CA ALA A 36 -3.02 -4.64 10.28
C ALA A 36 -2.24 -5.65 9.42
N ASP A 37 -2.14 -5.42 8.11
CA ASP A 37 -1.37 -6.27 7.20
C ASP A 37 0.14 -6.19 7.49
N ALA A 38 0.66 -5.01 7.85
CA ALA A 38 2.05 -4.83 8.27
C ALA A 38 2.36 -5.60 9.57
N ILE A 39 1.46 -5.55 10.54
CA ILE A 39 1.59 -6.30 11.80
C ILE A 39 1.58 -7.81 11.53
N LYS A 40 0.67 -8.30 10.67
CA LYS A 40 0.64 -9.71 10.27
C LYS A 40 1.95 -10.13 9.62
N ALA A 41 2.47 -9.34 8.66
CA ALA A 41 3.74 -9.62 8.01
C ALA A 41 4.92 -9.65 8.99
N ALA A 42 4.95 -8.72 9.95
CA ALA A 42 5.98 -8.70 11.00
C ALA A 42 5.91 -9.94 11.89
N ASN A 43 4.70 -10.36 12.29
CA ASN A 43 4.52 -11.58 13.10
C ASN A 43 5.01 -12.83 12.36
N VAL A 44 4.71 -12.97 11.07
CA VAL A 44 5.23 -14.07 10.24
C VAL A 44 6.76 -14.06 10.20
N LEU A 45 7.39 -12.89 10.04
CA LEU A 45 8.85 -12.81 10.07
C LEU A 45 9.43 -13.21 11.43
N ILE A 46 8.79 -12.82 12.54
CA ILE A 46 9.20 -13.19 13.90
C ILE A 46 9.05 -14.71 14.11
N GLU A 47 7.96 -15.30 13.66
CA GLU A 47 7.72 -16.75 13.80
C GLU A 47 8.77 -17.58 13.05
N PHE A 48 9.10 -17.20 11.82
CA PHE A 48 10.02 -17.97 10.98
C PHE A 48 11.50 -17.72 11.29
N TYR A 49 11.86 -16.51 11.70
CA TYR A 49 13.26 -16.10 11.81
C TYR A 49 13.67 -15.72 13.24
N ALA A 50 12.74 -15.69 14.20
CA ALA A 50 12.99 -15.32 15.59
C ALA A 50 13.86 -14.05 15.70
N ASP A 51 15.04 -14.17 16.29
CA ASP A 51 15.97 -13.06 16.50
C ASP A 51 16.50 -12.45 15.20
N ALA A 52 16.48 -13.20 14.09
CA ALA A 52 16.92 -12.73 12.77
C ALA A 52 15.82 -12.03 11.96
N ALA A 53 14.59 -11.95 12.47
CA ALA A 53 13.44 -11.38 11.76
C ALA A 53 13.69 -9.93 11.29
N LEU A 54 14.35 -9.13 12.11
CA LEU A 54 14.66 -7.73 11.81
C LEU A 54 15.68 -7.59 10.66
N GLU A 55 16.74 -8.39 10.67
CA GLU A 55 17.74 -8.37 9.59
C GLU A 55 17.15 -8.89 8.27
N ARG A 56 16.21 -9.84 8.35
CA ARG A 56 15.45 -10.29 7.17
C ARG A 56 14.50 -9.22 6.63
N ALA A 57 13.79 -8.49 7.50
CA ALA A 57 12.96 -7.36 7.07
C ALA A 57 13.78 -6.28 6.33
N LYS A 58 14.96 -5.92 6.87
CA LYS A 58 15.89 -4.97 6.23
C LYS A 58 16.41 -5.44 4.87
N LEU A 59 16.70 -6.74 4.73
CA LEU A 59 17.12 -7.32 3.45
C LEU A 59 16.00 -7.24 2.39
N ILE A 60 14.75 -7.48 2.78
CA ILE A 60 13.57 -7.34 1.91
C ILE A 60 13.41 -5.87 1.49
N GLU A 61 13.55 -4.95 2.44
CA GLU A 61 13.53 -3.50 2.19
C GLU A 61 14.63 -3.07 1.22
N ARG A 62 15.88 -3.51 1.40
CA ARG A 62 16.99 -3.15 0.52
C ARG A 62 16.81 -3.65 -0.91
N ARG A 63 16.11 -4.77 -1.10
CA ARG A 63 15.79 -5.33 -2.42
C ARG A 63 14.61 -4.63 -3.11
N SER A 64 13.78 -3.92 -2.35
CA SER A 64 12.68 -3.11 -2.89
C SER A 64 12.46 -1.87 -2.03
N PRO A 65 13.36 -0.87 -2.13
CA PRO A 65 13.30 0.35 -1.31
C PRO A 65 12.06 1.22 -1.59
N GLN A 66 11.36 0.95 -2.69
CA GLN A 66 10.09 1.60 -3.03
C GLN A 66 8.86 0.91 -2.39
N SER A 67 9.03 -0.27 -1.79
CA SER A 67 7.93 -0.96 -1.12
C SER A 67 7.43 -0.17 0.08
N HIS A 68 6.12 0.04 0.19
CA HIS A 68 5.51 0.74 1.31
C HIS A 68 5.76 0.03 2.66
N PHE A 69 5.88 -1.30 2.65
CA PHE A 69 6.25 -2.09 3.84
C PHE A 69 7.64 -1.71 4.37
N ALA A 70 8.61 -1.55 3.46
CA ALA A 70 9.94 -1.08 3.81
C ALA A 70 9.88 0.26 4.55
N ARG A 71 9.20 1.25 3.95
CA ARG A 71 9.00 2.58 4.56
C ARG A 71 8.39 2.52 5.96
N MET A 72 7.42 1.64 6.20
CA MET A 72 6.80 1.48 7.52
C MET A 72 7.78 0.88 8.53
N VAL A 73 8.55 -0.13 8.14
CA VAL A 73 9.59 -0.74 8.99
C VAL A 73 10.66 0.29 9.35
N THR A 74 11.17 1.06 8.38
CA THR A 74 12.16 2.13 8.64
C THR A 74 11.61 3.16 9.63
N ALA A 75 10.37 3.59 9.44
CA ALA A 75 9.73 4.59 10.31
C ALA A 75 9.55 4.06 11.75
N GLU A 76 9.18 2.80 11.91
CA GLU A 76 9.01 2.18 13.24
C GLU A 76 10.35 1.98 13.96
N VAL A 77 11.40 1.56 13.25
CA VAL A 77 12.76 1.46 13.80
C VAL A 77 13.28 2.84 14.24
N GLY A 78 13.09 3.87 13.40
CA GLY A 78 13.48 5.25 13.73
C GLY A 78 12.76 5.81 14.95
N ARG A 79 11.50 5.39 15.19
CA ARG A 79 10.74 5.74 16.39
C ARG A 79 11.28 5.06 17.65
N ARG A 80 11.59 3.75 17.57
CA ARG A 80 12.10 2.98 18.73
C ARG A 80 13.55 3.33 19.10
N GLY A 81 14.38 3.68 18.13
CA GLY A 81 15.76 4.11 18.37
C GLY A 81 15.92 5.51 18.98
N ARG A 82 14.83 6.27 19.12
CA ARG A 82 14.84 7.65 19.66
C ARG A 82 14.42 7.76 21.13
N LEU A 83 14.17 6.65 21.82
CA LEU A 83 13.95 6.66 23.26
C LEU A 83 15.30 6.85 23.97
N PRO A 84 15.55 7.98 24.65
CA PRO A 84 16.73 8.10 25.50
C PRO A 84 16.61 7.07 26.64
N PRO A 85 17.73 6.51 27.13
CA PRO A 85 17.68 5.62 28.28
C PRO A 85 17.06 6.37 29.46
N ARG A 86 15.93 5.85 29.96
CA ARG A 86 15.33 6.34 31.20
C ARG A 86 16.35 6.06 32.31
N SER A 87 16.95 7.13 32.82
CA SER A 87 17.74 7.13 34.05
C SER A 87 16.83 6.97 35.26
#